data_AF-A0A3M1SM26-F1
#
_entry.id   AF-A0A3M1SM26-F1
#
_cell.length_a   1.000
_cell.length_b   1.000
_cell.length_c   1.000
_cell.angle_alpha   90.00
_cell.angle_beta   90.00
_cell.angle_gamma   90.00
#
_symmetry.space_group_name_H-M   'P 1'
#
loop_
_entity.id
_entity.type
_entity.pdbx_description
1 polymer ?
#
loop_
_entity_poly.entity_id
_entity_poly.type
_entity_poly.pdbx_seq_one_letter_code
_entity_poly.pdbx_strand_id
1 'polypeptide(L)'
;MYKSQLRWQVKQEKRKREFAFFILTVPLLIYLLWVFFLGDGGYVHYIHLMKERNRLVYEVAELQKETMALKKEITSLESDPFYIEKHAREDLNLSRPDEYIFLFDD
;
A
#
# COMPACT_ATOMS: atom_id res chain seq x y z
N MET A 1 -27.28 58.30 32.51
CA MET A 1 -28.12 57.47 31.62
C MET A 1 -27.56 57.31 30.18
N TYR A 2 -26.66 58.19 29.69
CA TYR A 2 -26.12 58.15 28.31
C TYR A 2 -24.94 57.16 28.08
N LYS A 3 -24.07 56.95 29.09
CA LYS A 3 -22.87 56.09 28.97
C LYS A 3 -23.17 54.60 28.72
N SER A 4 -24.31 54.09 29.18
CA SER A 4 -24.70 52.68 28.99
C SER A 4 -25.12 52.38 27.55
N GLN A 5 -25.74 53.35 26.87
CA GLN A 5 -26.16 53.23 25.47
C GLN A 5 -24.96 53.27 24.52
N LEU A 6 -23.96 54.12 24.79
CA LEU A 6 -22.74 54.23 23.98
C LEU A 6 -21.89 52.95 24.00
N ARG A 7 -21.74 52.32 25.17
CA ARG A 7 -21.06 51.02 25.30
C ARG A 7 -21.77 49.91 24.53
N TRP A 8 -23.09 49.98 24.43
CA TRP A 8 -23.89 49.03 23.67
C TRP A 8 -23.69 49.17 22.16
N GLN A 9 -23.60 50.41 21.65
CA GLN A 9 -23.32 50.66 20.23
C GLN A 9 -21.91 50.22 19.82
N VAL A 10 -20.88 50.56 20.61
CA VAL A 10 -19.50 50.15 20.30
C VAL A 10 -19.34 48.62 20.33
N LYS A 11 -20.04 47.94 21.24
CA LYS A 11 -20.02 46.47 21.31
C LYS A 11 -20.71 45.82 20.10
N GLN A 12 -21.77 46.43 19.57
CA GLN A 12 -22.46 45.96 18.36
C GLN A 12 -21.61 46.16 17.10
N GLU A 13 -20.96 47.31 16.96
CA GLU A 13 -20.03 47.59 15.85
C GLU A 13 -18.82 46.66 15.87
N LYS A 14 -18.23 46.40 17.04
CA LYS A 14 -17.13 45.42 17.20
C LYS A 14 -17.57 44.00 16.86
N ARG A 15 -18.72 43.53 17.37
CA ARG A 15 -19.27 42.20 17.04
C ARG A 15 -19.54 42.06 15.55
N LYS A 16 -20.09 43.09 14.88
CA LYS A 16 -20.33 43.06 13.43
C LYS A 16 -19.04 42.94 12.64
N ARG A 17 -17.99 43.68 13.03
CA ARG A 17 -16.66 43.59 12.40
C ARG A 17 -16.04 42.22 12.59
N GLU A 18 -16.07 41.67 13.80
CA GLU A 18 -15.56 40.33 14.08
C GLU A 18 -16.35 39.25 13.31
N PHE A 19 -17.68 39.33 13.29
CA PHE A 19 -18.51 38.43 12.49
C PHE A 19 -18.20 38.50 10.99
N ALA A 20 -17.97 39.70 10.45
CA ALA A 20 -17.60 39.88 9.05
C ALA A 20 -16.25 39.24 8.72
N PHE A 21 -15.26 39.34 9.63
CA PHE A 21 -13.98 38.64 9.49
C PHE A 21 -14.16 37.13 9.54
N PHE A 22 -14.91 36.60 10.52
CA PHE A 22 -15.15 35.16 10.63
C PHE A 22 -15.87 34.58 9.42
N ILE A 23 -16.85 35.28 8.85
CA ILE A 23 -17.57 34.87 7.64
C ILE A 23 -16.63 34.68 6.45
N LEU A 24 -15.53 35.44 6.38
CA LEU A 24 -14.59 35.36 5.26
C LEU A 24 -13.46 34.36 5.53
N THR A 25 -12.98 34.24 6.76
CA THR A 25 -11.84 33.38 7.11
C THR A 25 -12.23 31.92 7.30
N VAL A 26 -13.38 31.65 7.90
CA VAL A 26 -13.86 30.28 8.19
C VAL A 26 -14.06 29.43 6.94
N PRO A 27 -14.76 29.88 5.88
CA PRO A 27 -14.94 29.06 4.68
C PRO A 27 -13.62 28.80 3.96
N LEU A 28 -12.69 29.75 4.00
CA LEU A 28 -11.35 29.63 3.41
C LEU A 28 -10.53 28.55 4.13
N LEU A 29 -10.61 28.50 5.46
CA LEU A 29 -10.01 27.45 6.28
C LEU A 29 -10.65 26.08 6.02
N ILE A 30 -11.98 26.01 5.91
CA ILE A 30 -12.69 24.77 5.61
C ILE A 30 -12.30 24.25 4.22
N TYR A 31 -12.19 25.12 3.22
CA TYR A 31 -11.76 24.74 1.88
C TYR A 31 -10.33 24.19 1.87
N LEU A 32 -9.40 24.84 2.58
CA LEU A 32 -8.03 24.37 2.74
C LEU A 32 -7.96 22.99 3.39
N LEU A 33 -8.72 22.78 4.47
CA LEU A 33 -8.79 21.48 5.13
C LEU A 33 -9.39 20.43 4.20
N TRP A 34 -10.46 20.76 3.46
CA TRP A 34 -11.07 19.85 2.51
C TRP A 34 -10.07 19.38 1.44
N VAL A 35 -9.34 20.31 0.82
CA VAL A 35 -8.32 19.99 -0.18
C VAL A 35 -7.16 19.21 0.44
N PHE A 36 -6.75 19.53 1.66
CA PHE A 36 -5.66 18.82 2.34
C PHE A 36 -6.03 17.36 2.69
N PHE A 37 -7.28 17.11 3.10
CA PHE A 37 -7.74 15.78 3.48
C PHE A 37 -8.23 14.94 2.28
N LEU A 38 -8.99 15.54 1.36
CA LEU A 38 -9.64 14.85 0.22
C LEU A 38 -9.02 15.13 -1.15
N GLY A 39 -8.00 15.99 -1.25
CA GLY A 39 -7.31 16.23 -2.51
C GLY A 39 -6.52 15.01 -2.97
N ASP A 40 -6.19 14.98 -4.26
CA ASP A 40 -5.30 13.97 -4.84
C ASP A 40 -3.93 14.07 -4.16
N GLY A 41 -3.51 12.98 -3.50
CA GLY A 41 -2.30 12.97 -2.67
C GLY A 41 -2.48 13.53 -1.25
N GLY A 42 -3.72 13.76 -0.80
CA GLY A 42 -4.04 14.22 0.55
C GLY A 42 -3.61 13.27 1.66
N TYR A 43 -3.77 13.72 2.92
CA TYR A 43 -3.28 12.99 4.10
C TYR A 43 -3.81 11.55 4.20
N VAL A 44 -5.07 11.33 3.80
CA VAL A 44 -5.69 9.99 3.81
C VAL A 44 -5.02 9.06 2.79
N HIS A 45 -4.72 9.58 1.60
CA HIS A 45 -4.02 8.82 0.56
C HIS A 45 -2.62 8.42 1.01
N TYR A 46 -1.90 9.34 1.67
CA TYR A 46 -0.58 9.06 2.23
C TYR A 46 -0.60 7.91 3.25
N ILE A 47 -1.58 7.90 4.16
CA ILE A 47 -1.72 6.80 5.13
C ILE A 47 -1.99 5.47 4.43
N HIS A 48 -2.87 5.46 3.42
CA HIS A 48 -3.18 4.25 2.67
C HIS A 48 -1.93 3.71 1.97
N LEU A 49 -1.19 4.58 1.29
CA LEU A 49 0.02 4.22 0.57
C LEU A 49 1.10 3.68 1.52
N MET A 50 1.25 4.27 2.71
CA MET A 50 2.20 3.78 3.71
C MET A 50 1.83 2.38 4.22
N LYS A 51 0.53 2.12 4.41
CA LYS A 51 0.04 0.79 4.80
C LYS A 51 0.27 -0.25 3.72
N GLU A 52 -0.02 0.10 2.46
CA GLU A 52 0.18 -0.77 1.31
C GLU A 52 1.66 -1.09 1.09
N ARG A 53 2.52 -0.08 1.20
CA ARG A 53 3.97 -0.24 1.16
C ARG A 53 4.48 -1.21 2.23
N ASN A 54 3.99 -1.09 3.47
CA ASN A 54 4.38 -2.02 4.54
C ASN A 54 3.87 -3.43 4.30
N ARG A 55 2.65 -3.60 3.76
CA ARG A 55 2.11 -4.91 3.39
C ARG A 55 2.98 -5.58 2.32
N LEU A 56 3.31 -4.85 1.25
CA LEU A 56 4.14 -5.38 0.16
C LEU A 56 5.54 -5.77 0.65
N VAL A 57 6.15 -4.98 1.54
CA VAL A 57 7.45 -5.32 2.13
C VAL A 57 7.37 -6.62 2.94
N TYR A 58 6.30 -6.81 3.70
CA TYR A 58 6.09 -8.04 4.45
C TYR A 58 5.90 -9.25 3.53
N GLU A 59 5.08 -9.11 2.49
CA GLU A 59 4.81 -10.15 1.50
C GLU A 59 6.07 -10.56 0.74
N VAL A 60 6.91 -9.61 0.33
CA VAL A 60 8.21 -9.89 -0.28
C VAL A 60 9.11 -10.66 0.68
N ALA A 61 9.15 -10.28 1.96
CA ALA A 61 9.98 -10.98 2.95
C ALA A 61 9.48 -12.42 3.21
N GLU A 62 8.17 -12.64 3.19
CA GLU A 62 7.57 -13.96 3.33
C GLU A 62 7.86 -14.86 2.12
N LEU A 63 7.64 -14.35 0.90
CA LEU A 63 7.96 -15.05 -0.35
C LEU A 63 9.46 -15.37 -0.46
N GLN A 64 10.34 -14.48 -0.01
CA GLN A 64 11.77 -14.74 0.03
C GLN A 64 12.11 -15.90 0.97
N LYS A 65 11.48 -15.97 2.15
CA LYS A 65 11.67 -17.08 3.08
C LYS A 65 11.17 -18.39 2.49
N GLU A 66 10.00 -18.38 1.86
CA GLU A 66 9.43 -19.56 1.20
C GLU A 66 10.33 -20.04 0.06
N THR A 67 10.81 -19.11 -0.78
CA THR A 67 11.76 -19.44 -1.86
C THR A 67 13.05 -20.05 -1.32
N MET A 68 13.60 -19.52 -0.21
CA MET A 68 14.78 -20.09 0.43
C MET A 68 14.52 -21.48 1.01
N ALA A 69 13.35 -21.71 1.62
CA ALA A 69 12.96 -23.01 2.14
C ALA A 69 12.80 -24.04 1.03
N LEU A 70 12.06 -23.69 -0.04
CA LEU A 70 11.88 -24.53 -1.22
C LEU A 70 13.20 -24.84 -1.91
N LYS A 71 14.10 -23.86 -2.05
CA LYS A 71 15.43 -24.11 -2.61
C LYS A 71 16.24 -25.08 -1.73
N LYS A 72 16.15 -24.95 -0.41
CA LYS A 72 16.83 -25.87 0.50
C LYS A 72 16.28 -27.29 0.37
N GLU A 73 14.96 -27.43 0.25
CA GLU A 73 14.30 -28.70 0.01
C GLU A 73 14.72 -29.31 -1.32
N ILE A 74 14.69 -28.53 -2.41
CA ILE A 74 15.19 -28.93 -3.73
C ILE A 74 16.65 -29.38 -3.63
N THR A 75 17.56 -28.61 -3.01
CA THR A 75 18.97 -29.02 -2.89
C THR A 75 19.15 -30.30 -2.06
N SER A 76 18.27 -30.55 -1.09
CA SER A 76 18.31 -31.80 -0.32
C SER A 76 17.84 -33.00 -1.15
N LEU A 77 16.84 -32.79 -2.02
CA LEU A 77 16.33 -33.80 -2.96
C LEU A 77 17.29 -34.04 -4.14
N GLU A 78 17.95 -33.00 -4.63
CA GLU A 78 18.93 -33.01 -5.71
C GLU A 78 20.29 -33.61 -5.31
N SER A 79 20.55 -33.76 -4.00
CA SER A 79 21.83 -34.32 -3.52
C SER A 79 22.06 -35.78 -3.95
N ASP A 80 21.04 -36.46 -4.46
CA ASP A 80 21.14 -37.76 -5.09
C ASP A 80 20.99 -37.64 -6.63
N PRO A 81 22.06 -37.88 -7.42
CA PRO A 81 22.01 -37.87 -8.88
C PRO A 81 20.92 -38.77 -9.48
N PHE A 82 20.55 -39.85 -8.77
CA PHE A 82 19.49 -40.75 -9.19
C PHE A 82 18.11 -40.08 -9.19
N TYR A 83 17.85 -39.18 -8.23
CA TYR A 83 16.58 -38.47 -8.13
C TYR A 83 16.38 -37.45 -9.25
N ILE A 84 17.46 -36.76 -9.65
CA ILE A 84 17.44 -35.81 -10.76
C ILE A 84 17.16 -36.52 -12.08
N GLU A 85 17.85 -37.63 -12.34
CA GLU A 85 17.66 -38.41 -13.57
C GLU A 85 16.25 -39.01 -13.63
N LYS A 86 15.73 -39.48 -12.49
CA LYS A 86 14.35 -40.00 -12.39
C LYS A 86 13.31 -38.92 -12.70
N HIS A 87 13.39 -37.75 -12.07
CA HIS A 87 12.43 -36.67 -12.28
C HIS A 87 12.47 -36.12 -13.72
N ALA A 88 13.67 -35.99 -14.30
CA ALA A 88 13.83 -35.59 -15.70
C ALA A 88 13.17 -36.60 -16.67
N ARG A 89 13.30 -37.91 -16.41
CA ARG A 89 12.72 -38.97 -17.25
C ARG A 89 11.22 -39.13 -17.07
N GLU A 90 10.70 -39.03 -15.84
CA GLU A 90 9.29 -39.32 -15.51
C GLU A 90 8.36 -38.10 -15.66
N ASP A 91 8.78 -36.92 -15.21
CA ASP A 91 7.90 -35.74 -15.16
C ASP A 91 8.13 -34.76 -16.32
N LEU A 92 9.32 -34.79 -16.92
CA LEU A 92 9.70 -33.90 -18.03
C LEU A 92 9.90 -34.64 -19.37
N ASN A 93 9.81 -35.98 -19.37
CA ASN A 93 10.09 -36.85 -20.52
C ASN A 93 11.43 -36.53 -21.22
N LEU A 94 12.43 -36.08 -20.47
CA LEU A 94 13.76 -35.76 -20.98
C LEU A 94 14.62 -37.02 -21.03
N SER A 95 15.24 -37.27 -22.18
CA SER A 95 16.27 -38.30 -22.36
C SER A 95 17.63 -37.67 -22.61
N ARG A 96 18.71 -38.44 -22.44
CA ARG A 96 20.04 -37.97 -22.86
C ARG A 96 20.08 -37.83 -24.40
N PRO A 97 20.97 -36.98 -24.95
CA PRO A 97 21.07 -36.77 -26.40
C PRO A 97 21.31 -38.04 -27.23
N ASP A 98 21.80 -39.10 -26.60
CA ASP A 98 22.13 -40.41 -27.16
C ASP A 98 21.07 -41.50 -26.91
N GLU A 99 19.94 -41.16 -26.26
CA GLU A 99 18.87 -42.11 -25.90
C GLU A 99 17.60 -41.87 -26.73
N TYR A 100 16.98 -42.96 -27.21
CA TYR A 100 15.72 -42.92 -27.98
C TYR A 100 14.51 -43.01 -27.04
N ILE A 101 13.54 -42.09 -27.19
CA ILE A 101 12.27 -42.10 -26.45
C ILE A 101 11.24 -42.92 -27.24
N PHE A 102 10.70 -43.97 -26.63
CA PHE A 102 9.60 -44.75 -27.18
C PHE A 102 8.28 -44.31 -26.53
N LEU A 103 7.47 -43.58 -27.28
CA LEU A 103 6.09 -43.25 -26.91
C LEU A 103 5.18 -44.29 -27.55
N PHE A 104 4.37 -44.97 -26.74
CA PHE A 104 3.33 -45.86 -27.24
C PHE A 104 2.02 -45.07 -27.24
N ASP A 105 1.41 -44.90 -28.41
CA ASP A 105 0.01 -44.50 -28.51
C ASP A 105 -0.85 -45.76 -28.24
N ASP A 106 -1.83 -45.64 -27.34
CA ASP A 106 -2.82 -46.70 -27.05
C ASP A 106 -3.70 -47.03 -28.28
#